data_AF-W2T664-F1
#
_entry.id   AF-W2T664-F1
#
_cell.length_a   1.000
_cell.length_b   1.000
_cell.length_c   1.000
_cell.angle_alpha   90.00
_cell.angle_beta   90.00
_cell.angle_gamma   90.00
#
_symmetry.space_group_name_H-M   'P 1'
#
loop_
_entity.id
_entity.type
_entity.pdbx_description
1 polymer ?
#
loop_
_entity_poly.entity_id
_entity_poly.type
_entity_poly.pdbx_seq_one_letter_code
_entity_poly.pdbx_strand_id
1 'polypeptide(L)'
;MYLPSEAERAIPLLPQLENAVSFDYLYHVNGTISIFWADVTLDTIFRVEVTGKTVSDPRSIVSTGLSTVEGIAVDWISEVIYWTDSHHDHIQVAKIDGSMRTTVIKGDIHNPRDIVVDP
;
A
#
# COMPACT_ATOMS: atom_id res chain seq x y z
N MET A 1 -5.53 17.83 35.11
CA MET A 1 -5.35 17.60 33.66
C MET A 1 -4.40 16.43 33.53
N TYR A 2 -4.87 15.27 33.09
CA TYR A 2 -4.07 14.04 32.99
C TYR A 2 -3.26 14.10 31.70
N LEU A 3 -1.92 14.05 31.80
CA LEU A 3 -1.06 13.83 30.64
C LEU A 3 -0.79 12.32 30.58
N PRO A 4 -1.09 11.63 29.47
CA PRO A 4 -0.83 10.20 29.34
C PRO A 4 0.67 9.92 29.46
N SER A 5 0.99 8.73 29.99
CA SER A 5 2.38 8.29 30.17
C SER A 5 3.07 8.10 28.81
N GLU A 6 4.41 8.12 28.75
CA GLU A 6 5.16 7.87 27.51
C GLU A 6 4.81 6.52 26.85
N ALA A 7 4.31 5.55 27.62
CA ALA A 7 3.85 4.24 27.12
C ALA A 7 2.55 4.31 26.31
N GLU A 8 1.82 5.43 26.34
CA GLU A 8 0.56 5.64 25.63
C GLU A 8 0.70 6.58 24.42
N ARG A 9 1.92 7.05 24.11
CA ARG A 9 2.16 7.80 22.89
C ARG A 9 2.17 6.84 21.69
N ALA A 10 1.28 7.08 20.72
CA ALA A 10 1.36 6.44 19.42
C ALA A 10 2.73 6.79 18.80
N ILE A 11 3.58 5.79 18.65
CA ILE A 11 4.86 5.93 17.93
C ILE A 11 4.54 5.69 16.45
N PRO A 12 4.95 6.59 15.53
CA PRO A 12 4.80 6.35 14.11
C PRO A 12 5.48 5.04 13.73
N LEU A 13 4.68 4.05 13.30
CA LEU A 13 5.19 2.73 12.93
C LEU A 13 5.90 2.74 11.57
N LEU A 14 5.47 3.62 10.66
CA LEU A 14 5.98 3.68 9.31
C LEU A 14 6.92 4.88 9.16
N PRO A 15 8.21 4.66 8.84
CA PRO A 15 9.09 5.73 8.44
C PRO A 15 8.79 6.16 6.99
N GLN A 16 9.23 7.36 6.60
CA GLN A 16 9.16 7.86 5.21
C GLN A 16 7.75 8.04 4.64
N LEU A 17 6.80 8.50 5.46
CA LEU A 17 5.50 8.98 4.98
C LEU A 17 5.64 10.45 4.57
N GLU A 18 5.56 10.76 3.28
CA GLU A 18 5.49 12.14 2.79
C GLU A 18 4.03 12.54 2.58
N ASN A 19 3.31 11.77 1.77
CA ASN A 19 1.88 11.93 1.52
C ASN A 19 1.22 10.58 1.22
N ALA A 20 1.20 9.72 2.24
CA ALA A 20 0.50 8.44 2.17
C ALA A 20 -1.02 8.64 2.17
N VAL A 21 -1.71 8.12 1.16
CA VAL A 21 -3.16 8.33 0.96
C VAL A 21 -4.01 7.09 1.14
N SER A 22 -3.43 5.90 0.92
CA SER A 22 -4.13 4.62 1.01
C SER A 22 -3.17 3.54 1.51
N PHE A 23 -3.71 2.54 2.19
CA PHE A 23 -2.94 1.42 2.75
C PHE A 23 -3.78 0.13 2.77
N ASP A 24 -3.11 -1.02 2.76
CA ASP A 24 -3.68 -2.34 3.01
C ASP A 24 -2.58 -3.29 3.51
N TYR A 25 -2.90 -4.53 3.88
CA TYR A 25 -1.95 -5.45 4.51
C TYR A 25 -2.09 -6.91 4.05
N LEU A 26 -1.02 -7.67 4.26
CA LEU A 26 -0.98 -9.13 4.12
C LEU A 26 -0.50 -9.76 5.43
N TYR A 27 -1.32 -10.64 6.02
CA TYR A 27 -0.93 -11.44 7.17
C TYR A 27 -0.28 -12.75 6.72
N HIS A 28 0.95 -12.99 7.16
CA HIS A 28 1.69 -14.21 6.85
C HIS A 28 1.47 -15.28 7.92
N VAL A 29 1.47 -16.55 7.51
CA VAL A 29 1.31 -17.70 8.43
C VAL A 29 2.41 -17.74 9.52
N ASN A 30 3.59 -17.18 9.25
CA ASN A 30 4.68 -17.09 10.21
C ASN A 30 4.49 -15.98 11.27
N GLY A 31 3.38 -15.23 11.22
CA GLY A 31 3.05 -14.15 12.16
C GLY A 31 3.61 -12.77 11.79
N THR A 32 4.31 -12.64 10.66
CA THR A 32 4.72 -11.35 10.10
C THR A 32 3.54 -10.68 9.37
N ILE A 33 3.49 -9.35 9.37
CA ILE A 33 2.51 -8.56 8.60
C ILE A 33 3.27 -7.71 7.58
N SER A 34 2.94 -7.84 6.30
CA SER A 34 3.35 -6.85 5.31
C SER A 34 2.33 -5.73 5.25
N ILE A 35 2.75 -4.49 5.44
CA ILE A 35 1.90 -3.30 5.26
C ILE A 35 2.31 -2.63 3.97
N PHE A 36 1.34 -2.31 3.13
CA PHE A 36 1.51 -1.60 1.87
C PHE A 36 0.87 -0.23 1.96
N TRP A 37 1.46 0.78 1.34
CA TRP A 37 0.83 2.10 1.20
C TRP A 37 1.22 2.77 -0.11
N ALA A 38 0.31 3.59 -0.62
CA ALA A 38 0.56 4.48 -1.74
C ALA A 38 0.94 5.87 -1.22
N ASP A 39 2.09 6.39 -1.66
CA ASP A 39 2.52 7.77 -1.43
C ASP A 39 2.46 8.54 -2.76
N VAL A 40 1.58 9.53 -2.83
CA VAL A 40 1.32 10.29 -4.06
C VAL A 40 2.35 11.39 -4.30
N THR A 41 3.08 11.82 -3.27
CA THR A 41 4.15 12.79 -3.45
C THR A 41 5.42 12.11 -3.98
N LEU A 42 5.63 10.84 -3.59
CA LEU A 42 6.77 10.03 -4.02
C LEU A 42 6.49 9.16 -5.24
N ASP A 43 5.28 9.22 -5.82
CA ASP A 43 4.83 8.36 -6.93
C ASP A 43 5.21 6.89 -6.71
N THR A 44 5.01 6.39 -5.49
CA THR A 44 5.52 5.09 -5.07
C THR A 44 4.51 4.33 -4.22
N ILE A 45 4.36 3.04 -4.51
CA ILE A 45 3.74 2.08 -3.60
C ILE A 45 4.88 1.42 -2.81
N PHE A 46 4.83 1.57 -1.51
CA PHE A 46 5.80 1.04 -0.56
C PHE A 46 5.26 -0.18 0.18
N ARG A 47 6.18 -0.92 0.78
CA ARG A 47 5.94 -2.04 1.68
C ARG A 47 6.89 -1.98 2.88
N VAL A 48 6.41 -2.38 4.06
CA VAL A 48 7.26 -2.76 5.21
C VAL A 48 6.85 -4.14 5.73
N GLU A 49 7.76 -4.78 6.46
CA GLU A 49 7.46 -5.95 7.29
C GLU A 49 7.37 -5.57 8.76
N VAL A 50 6.32 -6.05 9.42
CA VAL A 50 6.12 -5.92 10.87
C VAL A 50 6.22 -7.30 11.50
N THR A 51 7.15 -7.47 12.42
CA THR A 51 7.32 -8.72 13.20
C THR A 51 7.27 -8.38 14.68
N GLY A 52 6.14 -8.70 15.33
CA GLY A 52 5.89 -8.30 16.71
C GLY A 52 5.84 -6.78 16.86
N LYS A 53 6.84 -6.20 17.55
CA LYS A 53 6.98 -4.74 17.74
C LYS A 53 8.03 -4.09 16.83
N THR A 54 8.64 -4.86 15.94
CA THR A 54 9.71 -4.40 15.05
C THR A 54 9.16 -4.16 13.65
N VAL A 55 9.58 -3.06 13.02
CA VAL A 55 9.24 -2.69 11.64
C VAL A 55 10.54 -2.63 10.83
N SER A 56 10.55 -3.21 9.63
CA SER A 56 11.67 -3.11 8.69
C SER A 56 11.77 -1.72 8.06
N ASP A 57 12.89 -1.45 7.38
CA ASP A 57 12.94 -0.30 6.48
C ASP A 57 11.91 -0.44 5.33
N PRO A 58 11.32 0.67 4.86
CA PRO A 58 10.44 0.71 3.70
C PRO A 58 11.15 0.21 2.45
N ARG A 59 10.39 -0.49 1.61
CA ARG A 59 10.82 -0.91 0.28
C ARG A 59 9.81 -0.43 -0.75
N SER A 60 10.29 0.23 -1.79
CA SER A 60 9.46 0.55 -2.96
C SER A 60 9.18 -0.74 -3.73
N ILE A 61 7.90 -1.09 -3.92
CA ILE A 61 7.51 -2.22 -4.76
C ILE A 61 7.09 -1.74 -6.16
N VAL A 62 6.58 -0.51 -6.29
CA VAL A 62 6.31 0.12 -7.58
C VAL A 62 6.69 1.60 -7.46
N SER A 63 7.60 2.08 -8.31
CA SER A 63 8.13 3.45 -8.28
C SER A 63 8.24 4.10 -9.66
N THR A 64 7.61 3.51 -10.68
CA THR A 64 7.62 4.02 -12.05
C THR A 64 6.25 3.92 -12.68
N GLY A 65 5.91 4.87 -13.55
CA GLY A 65 4.62 4.88 -14.25
C GLY A 65 3.40 4.92 -13.32
N LEU A 66 3.55 5.54 -12.14
CA LEU A 66 2.47 5.93 -11.24
C LEU A 66 2.28 7.44 -11.40
N SER A 67 1.09 7.95 -11.11
CA SER A 67 0.85 9.39 -11.05
C SER A 67 -0.07 9.82 -9.91
N THR A 68 -1.28 9.26 -9.81
CA THR A 68 -2.16 9.60 -8.68
C THR A 68 -2.82 8.32 -8.19
N VAL A 69 -2.07 7.54 -7.42
CA VAL A 69 -2.59 6.32 -6.80
C VAL A 69 -3.48 6.69 -5.62
N GLU A 70 -4.76 6.32 -5.67
CA GLU A 70 -5.74 6.76 -4.67
C GLU A 70 -6.29 5.62 -3.81
N GLY A 71 -6.28 4.40 -4.32
CA GLY A 71 -6.72 3.20 -3.62
C GLY A 71 -5.81 2.02 -3.92
N ILE A 72 -5.57 1.19 -2.90
CA ILE A 72 -4.89 -0.09 -3.04
C ILE A 72 -5.71 -1.19 -2.36
N ALA A 73 -5.65 -2.42 -2.89
CA ALA A 73 -6.26 -3.59 -2.28
C ALA A 73 -5.38 -4.83 -2.48
N VAL A 74 -5.18 -5.60 -1.43
CA VAL A 74 -4.38 -6.83 -1.44
C VAL A 74 -5.30 -8.04 -1.56
N ASP A 75 -5.09 -8.86 -2.60
CA ASP A 75 -5.64 -10.21 -2.66
C ASP A 75 -4.66 -11.15 -1.93
N TRP A 76 -5.06 -11.54 -0.72
CA TRP A 76 -4.26 -12.38 0.17
C TRP A 76 -4.22 -13.87 -0.23
N ILE A 77 -5.09 -14.32 -1.14
CA ILE A 77 -5.05 -15.70 -1.65
C ILE A 77 -4.04 -15.81 -2.78
N SER A 78 -4.08 -14.88 -3.73
CA SER A 78 -3.20 -14.88 -4.90
C SER A 78 -1.87 -14.17 -4.68
N GLU A 79 -1.70 -13.49 -3.54
CA GLU A 79 -0.54 -12.66 -3.19
C GLU A 79 -0.23 -11.59 -4.25
N VAL A 80 -1.27 -10.86 -4.65
CA VAL A 80 -1.19 -9.72 -5.56
C VAL A 80 -1.77 -8.45 -4.94
N ILE A 81 -1.33 -7.30 -5.43
CA ILE A 81 -1.82 -5.99 -5.05
C ILE A 81 -2.43 -5.31 -6.27
N TYR A 82 -3.65 -4.83 -6.10
CA TYR A 82 -4.36 -3.98 -7.05
C TYR A 82 -4.26 -2.52 -6.62
N TRP A 83 -4.27 -1.61 -7.58
CA TRP A 83 -4.38 -0.18 -7.30
C TRP A 83 -5.12 0.56 -8.41
N THR A 84 -5.76 1.65 -8.01
CA THR A 84 -6.33 2.65 -8.90
C THR A 84 -5.30 3.74 -9.14
N ASP A 85 -5.24 4.28 -10.36
CA ASP A 85 -4.49 5.52 -10.62
C ASP A 85 -5.39 6.45 -11.42
N SER A 86 -5.79 7.54 -10.75
CA SER A 86 -6.84 8.44 -11.16
C SER A 86 -6.42 9.42 -12.24
N HIS A 87 -5.11 9.64 -12.39
CA HIS A 87 -4.57 10.46 -13.49
C HIS A 87 -4.49 9.68 -14.79
N HIS A 88 -4.12 8.40 -14.70
CA HIS A 88 -3.97 7.52 -15.85
C HIS A 88 -5.25 6.78 -16.26
N ASP A 89 -6.34 6.92 -15.50
CA ASP A 89 -7.63 6.29 -15.78
C ASP A 89 -7.50 4.76 -15.99
N HIS A 90 -6.80 4.11 -15.05
CA HIS A 90 -6.56 2.67 -15.08
C HIS A 90 -6.57 2.01 -13.70
N ILE A 91 -6.85 0.71 -13.71
CA ILE A 91 -6.63 -0.20 -12.58
C ILE A 91 -5.52 -1.15 -12.98
N GLN A 92 -4.55 -1.35 -12.10
CA GLN A 92 -3.43 -2.23 -12.35
C GLN A 92 -3.26 -3.24 -11.21
N VAL A 93 -2.51 -4.29 -11.49
CA VAL A 93 -2.19 -5.36 -10.56
C VAL A 93 -0.74 -5.78 -10.71
N ALA A 94 -0.10 -6.19 -9.62
CA ALA A 94 1.22 -6.80 -9.60
C ALA A 94 1.30 -7.82 -8.47
N LYS A 95 2.32 -8.69 -8.47
CA LYS A 95 2.67 -9.47 -7.28
C LYS A 95 3.05 -8.54 -6.12
N ILE A 96 2.95 -9.02 -4.88
CA ILE A 96 3.33 -8.26 -3.67
C ILE A 96 4.81 -7.80 -3.62
N ASP A 97 5.66 -8.31 -4.52
CA ASP A 97 7.04 -7.88 -4.71
C ASP A 97 7.21 -6.83 -5.83
N GLY A 98 6.10 -6.42 -6.47
CA GLY A 98 6.07 -5.48 -7.60
C GLY A 98 6.28 -6.12 -8.96
N SER A 99 6.58 -7.42 -9.03
CA SER A 99 6.80 -8.12 -10.29
C SER A 99 5.49 -8.46 -11.00
N MET A 100 5.59 -8.84 -12.28
CA MET A 100 4.44 -9.25 -13.10
C MET A 100 3.31 -8.21 -13.16
N ARG A 101 3.67 -6.92 -13.11
CA ARG A 101 2.72 -5.81 -13.26
C ARG A 101 1.98 -5.88 -14.59
N THR A 102 0.66 -5.77 -14.54
CA THR A 102 -0.21 -5.64 -15.72
C THR A 102 -1.37 -4.68 -15.44
N THR A 103 -2.01 -4.21 -16.52
CA THR A 103 -3.20 -3.37 -16.45
C THR A 103 -4.45 -4.24 -16.55
N VAL A 104 -5.38 -4.06 -15.62
CA VAL A 104 -6.66 -4.78 -15.55
C VAL A 104 -7.74 -4.04 -16.34
N ILE A 105 -7.83 -2.72 -16.14
CA ILE A 105 -8.79 -1.84 -16.83
C ILE A 105 -8.04 -0.60 -17.30
N LYS A 106 -8.32 -0.10 -18.51
CA LYS A 106 -7.78 1.16 -19.04
C LYS A 106 -8.80 1.86 -19.94
N GLY A 107 -8.97 3.16 -19.77
CA GLY A 107 -9.71 4.02 -20.71
C GLY A 107 -11.23 4.01 -20.56
N ASP A 108 -11.81 2.95 -19.99
CA ASP A 108 -13.26 2.84 -19.70
C ASP A 108 -13.59 3.13 -18.22
N ILE A 109 -12.66 3.75 -17.49
CA ILE A 109 -12.83 4.15 -16.10
C ILE A 109 -12.29 5.56 -15.93
N HIS A 110 -13.05 6.44 -15.28
CA HIS A 110 -12.69 7.85 -15.11
C HIS A 110 -12.50 8.18 -13.64
N ASN A 111 -11.33 8.72 -13.30
CA ASN A 111 -10.97 9.15 -11.96
C ASN A 111 -11.26 8.06 -10.89
N PRO A 112 -10.80 6.80 -11.07
CA PRO A 112 -11.02 5.73 -10.09
C PRO A 112 -10.40 6.11 -8.74
N ARG A 113 -11.15 5.89 -7.66
CA ARG A 113 -10.79 6.28 -6.30
C ARG A 113 -10.39 5.06 -5.49
N ASP A 114 -11.33 4.49 -4.76
CA ASP A 114 -11.07 3.36 -3.87
C ASP A 114 -11.29 2.01 -4.57
N ILE A 115 -10.71 0.95 -4.02
CA ILE A 115 -10.83 -0.42 -4.53
C ILE A 115 -10.83 -1.41 -3.37
N VAL A 116 -11.64 -2.47 -3.50
CA VAL A 116 -11.67 -3.61 -2.59
C VAL A 116 -11.71 -4.90 -3.41
N VAL A 117 -11.25 -6.01 -2.83
CA VAL A 117 -11.24 -7.33 -3.46
C VAL A 117 -12.05 -8.34 -2.64
N ASP A 118 -12.66 -9.29 -3.32
CA ASP A 118 -13.31 -10.48 -2.75
C ASP A 118 -12.68 -11.71 -3.44
N PRO A 119 -11.63 -12.32 -2.83
CA PRO A 119 -10.82 -13.37 -3.45
C PRO A 119 -11.50 -14.74 -3.61
#